data_AF-A0A848YAR6-F1
#
_entry.id   AF-A0A848YAR6-F1
#
_cell.length_a   1.000
_cell.length_b   1.000
_cell.length_c   1.000
_cell.angle_alpha   90.00
_cell.angle_beta   90.00
_cell.angle_gamma   90.00
#
_symmetry.space_group_name_H-M   'P 1'
#
loop_
_entity.id
_entity.type
_entity.pdbx_description
1 polymer ?
#
loop_
_entity_poly.entity_id
_entity_poly.type
_entity_poly.pdbx_seq_one_letter_code
_entity_poly.pdbx_strand_id
1 'polypeptide(L)'
;MRRSMERTIGEAPAVIPSMGGSICNDLFTDLLGLPAIWIPHSYAACSQHAPDEHILMSVTRTALPIMTGLYWDIGAGNVPEAG
;
A
#
# COMPACT_ATOMS: atom_id res chain seq x y z
N MET A 1 3.08 -8.28 -6.41
CA MET A 1 2.31 -7.12 -5.90
C MET A 1 1.58 -6.37 -7.01
N ARG A 2 2.25 -5.66 -7.94
CA ARG A 2 1.60 -4.93 -9.06
C ARG A 2 0.51 -5.75 -9.78
N ARG A 3 0.83 -6.97 -10.24
CA ARG A 3 -0.11 -7.87 -10.93
C ARG A 3 -1.34 -8.24 -10.09
N SER A 4 -1.16 -8.42 -8.78
CA SER A 4 -2.24 -8.76 -7.85
C SER A 4 -3.22 -7.59 -7.73
N MET A 5 -2.70 -6.38 -7.53
CA MET A 5 -3.49 -5.16 -7.45
C MET A 5 -4.21 -4.89 -8.79
N GLU A 6 -3.50 -4.96 -9.92
CA GLU A 6 -4.07 -4.72 -11.25
C GLU A 6 -5.22 -5.69 -11.58
N ARG A 7 -5.06 -6.98 -11.27
CA ARG A 7 -6.14 -7.96 -11.42
C ARG A 7 -7.33 -7.67 -10.50
N THR A 8 -7.08 -7.12 -9.32
CA THR A 8 -8.10 -6.87 -8.30
C THR A 8 -8.99 -5.68 -8.65
N ILE A 9 -8.40 -4.58 -9.13
CA ILE A 9 -9.14 -3.33 -9.40
C ILE A 9 -9.32 -3.02 -10.90
N GLY A 10 -8.69 -3.80 -11.78
CA GLY A 10 -8.82 -3.67 -13.24
C GLY A 10 -7.93 -2.60 -13.87
N GLU A 11 -7.04 -1.96 -13.09
CA GLU A 11 -6.11 -0.92 -13.56
C GLU A 11 -4.74 -1.04 -12.90
N ALA A 12 -3.69 -0.66 -13.62
CA ALA A 12 -2.32 -0.74 -13.12
C ALA A 12 -2.06 0.32 -12.03
N PRO A 13 -1.51 -0.04 -10.86
CA PRO A 13 -1.19 0.95 -9.84
C PRO A 13 -0.02 1.84 -10.30
N ALA A 14 -0.13 3.14 -9.99
CA ALA A 14 0.98 4.06 -10.12
C ALA A 14 2.11 3.66 -9.16
N VAL A 15 3.35 3.70 -9.64
CA VAL A 15 4.54 3.47 -8.81
C VAL A 15 5.34 4.75 -8.78
N ILE A 16 5.50 5.30 -7.59
CA ILE A 16 6.20 6.54 -7.31
C ILE A 16 7.31 6.25 -6.27
N PRO A 17 8.41 7.03 -6.26
CA PRO A 17 9.38 6.96 -5.19
C PRO A 17 8.70 7.16 -3.84
N SER A 18 9.20 6.49 -2.80
CA SER A 18 8.70 6.68 -1.43
C SER A 18 8.76 8.17 -1.08
N MET A 19 7.58 8.76 -0.81
CA MET A 19 7.46 10.18 -0.48
C MET A 19 7.60 10.40 1.02
N GLY A 20 8.15 11.57 1.38
CA GLY A 20 8.58 11.90 2.74
C GLY A 20 7.49 11.81 3.81
N GLY A 21 7.88 11.16 4.91
CA GLY A 21 7.19 11.04 6.19
C GLY A 21 8.13 10.26 7.11
N SER A 22 8.12 10.56 8.42
CA SER A 22 9.01 9.90 9.39
C SER A 22 8.56 8.47 9.74
N ILE A 23 8.13 7.69 8.75
CA ILE A 23 7.90 6.26 8.98
C ILE A 23 9.25 5.55 9.02
N CYS A 24 9.37 4.61 9.96
CA CYS A 24 10.56 3.83 10.23
C CYS A 24 10.85 2.76 9.15
N ASN A 25 10.81 3.15 7.86
CA ASN A 25 11.14 2.26 6.76
C ASN A 25 12.58 1.76 6.85
N ASP A 26 13.49 2.63 7.28
CA ASP A 26 14.92 2.38 7.50
C ASP A 26 15.17 1.20 8.44
N LEU A 27 14.32 1.03 9.47
CA LEU A 27 14.40 -0.16 10.34
C LEU A 27 14.17 -1.46 9.58
N PHE A 28 13.25 -1.47 8.61
CA PHE A 28 12.99 -2.66 7.81
C PHE A 28 14.01 -2.82 6.69
N THR A 29 14.32 -1.75 5.96
CA THR A 29 15.19 -1.81 4.77
C THR A 29 16.66 -1.91 5.13
N ASP A 30 17.14 -1.04 6.02
CA ASP A 30 18.58 -0.85 6.23
C ASP A 30 19.09 -1.70 7.39
N LEU A 31 18.29 -1.83 8.46
CA LEU A 31 18.66 -2.64 9.62
C LEU A 31 18.35 -4.14 9.41
N LEU A 32 17.18 -4.47 8.88
CA LEU A 32 16.74 -5.87 8.70
C LEU A 32 16.97 -6.41 7.28
N GLY A 33 17.32 -5.57 6.29
CA GLY A 33 17.50 -5.99 4.91
C GLY A 33 16.21 -6.44 4.22
N LEU A 34 15.04 -6.05 4.75
CA LEU A 34 13.73 -6.46 4.23
C LEU A 34 13.20 -5.47 3.21
N PRO A 35 12.62 -5.95 2.09
CA PRO A 35 11.96 -5.06 1.15
C PRO A 35 10.73 -4.41 1.79
N ALA A 36 10.62 -3.09 1.69
CA ALA A 36 9.48 -2.32 2.15
C ALA A 36 8.78 -1.63 0.97
N ILE A 37 7.45 -1.70 0.94
CA ILE A 37 6.62 -0.96 -0.02
C ILE A 37 5.51 -0.22 0.71
N TRP A 38 5.01 0.84 0.08
CA TRP A 38 3.88 1.62 0.59
C TRP A 38 2.69 1.51 -0.35
N ILE A 39 1.52 1.32 0.25
CA ILE A 39 0.24 1.29 -0.45
C ILE A 39 -0.66 2.33 0.22
N PRO A 40 -0.68 3.58 -0.27
CA PRO A 40 -1.45 4.64 0.37
C PRO A 40 -2.95 4.41 0.17
N HIS A 41 -3.70 4.46 1.27
CA HIS A 41 -5.17 4.50 1.28
C HIS A 41 -5.67 5.83 1.84
N SER A 42 -4.95 6.90 1.51
CA SER A 42 -5.21 8.26 1.91
C SER A 42 -5.13 9.20 0.70
N TYR A 43 -5.36 10.48 0.93
CA TYR A 43 -5.27 11.54 -0.06
C TYR A 43 -4.82 12.84 0.62
N ALA A 44 -4.33 13.81 -0.15
CA ALA A 44 -3.65 14.99 0.38
C ALA A 44 -4.49 15.84 1.37
N ALA A 45 -5.82 15.80 1.27
CA ALA A 45 -6.73 16.61 2.09
C ALA A 45 -7.48 15.79 3.16
N CYS A 46 -6.94 14.64 3.57
CA CYS A 46 -7.53 13.81 4.62
C CYS A 46 -7.43 14.40 6.03
N SER A 47 -6.74 15.55 6.19
CA SER A 47 -6.51 16.19 7.48
C SER A 47 -5.78 15.30 8.50
N GLN A 48 -4.80 14.51 8.05
CA GLN A 48 -4.01 13.64 8.93
C GLN A 48 -3.40 14.46 10.08
N HIS A 49 -3.65 14.06 11.34
CA HIS A 49 -3.24 14.81 12.54
C HIS A 49 -3.87 16.21 12.72
N ALA A 50 -5.05 16.47 12.13
CA ALA A 50 -5.79 17.72 12.27
C ALA A 50 -7.29 17.48 12.53
N PRO A 51 -8.04 18.48 13.01
CA PRO A 51 -9.50 18.37 13.13
C PRO A 51 -10.17 17.99 11.80
N ASP A 52 -11.31 17.30 11.90
CA ASP A 52 -12.05 16.75 10.76
C ASP A 52 -11.20 15.82 9.88
N GLU A 53 -10.31 15.03 10.49
CA GLU A 53 -9.66 13.90 9.84
C GLU A 53 -10.71 12.94 9.27
N HIS A 54 -10.59 12.62 7.97
CA HIS A 54 -11.60 11.85 7.27
C HIS A 54 -11.03 11.01 6.13
N ILE A 55 -11.83 10.04 5.70
CA ILE A 55 -11.58 9.19 4.54
C ILE A 55 -12.76 9.28 3.57
N LEU A 56 -12.46 9.31 2.28
CA LEU A 56 -13.50 9.26 1.25
C LEU A 56 -13.98 7.82 1.06
N MET A 57 -15.31 7.63 1.01
CA MET A 57 -15.91 6.33 0.74
C MET A 57 -15.43 5.72 -0.58
N SER A 58 -15.15 6.55 -1.59
CA SER A 58 -14.56 6.11 -2.87
C SER A 58 -13.17 5.51 -2.68
N VAL A 59 -12.31 6.14 -1.85
CA VAL A 59 -10.99 5.61 -1.51
C VAL A 59 -11.11 4.27 -0.78
N THR A 60 -12.02 4.18 0.20
CA THR A 60 -12.26 2.94 0.95
C THR A 60 -12.74 1.80 0.03
N ARG A 61 -13.62 2.09 -0.93
CA ARG A 61 -14.14 1.09 -1.89
C ARG A 61 -13.05 0.47 -2.76
N THR A 62 -11.98 1.21 -3.06
CA THR A 62 -10.83 0.69 -3.81
C THR A 62 -9.80 0.04 -2.89
N ALA A 63 -9.54 0.63 -1.71
CA ALA A 63 -8.56 0.15 -0.75
C ALA A 63 -8.87 -1.26 -0.22
N LEU A 64 -10.12 -1.51 0.16
CA LEU A 64 -10.54 -2.78 0.75
C LEU A 64 -10.27 -3.98 -0.19
N PRO A 65 -10.71 -3.96 -1.47
CA PRO A 65 -10.36 -5.00 -2.42
C PRO A 65 -8.86 -5.17 -2.60
N ILE A 66 -8.09 -4.08 -2.77
CA ILE A 66 -6.62 -4.15 -2.98
C ILE A 66 -5.96 -4.96 -1.87
N MET A 67 -6.19 -4.59 -0.60
CA MET A 67 -5.56 -5.29 0.52
C MET A 67 -6.06 -6.73 0.65
N THR A 68 -7.35 -6.97 0.38
CA THR A 68 -7.94 -8.32 0.38
C THR A 68 -7.28 -9.20 -0.68
N GLY A 69 -7.20 -8.73 -1.92
CA GLY A 69 -6.59 -9.46 -3.03
C GLY A 69 -5.10 -9.70 -2.83
N LEU A 70 -4.39 -8.70 -2.31
CA LEU A 70 -2.97 -8.81 -2.02
C LEU A 70 -2.69 -9.87 -0.94
N TYR A 71 -3.39 -9.82 0.19
CA TYR A 71 -3.21 -10.82 1.25
C TYR A 71 -3.65 -12.21 0.81
N TRP A 72 -4.75 -12.31 0.05
CA TRP A 72 -5.19 -13.58 -0.52
C TRP A 72 -4.11 -14.20 -1.40
N ASP A 73 -3.52 -13.42 -2.32
CA ASP A 73 -2.52 -13.92 -3.25
C ASP A 73 -1.24 -14.38 -2.55
N ILE A 74 -0.80 -13.64 -1.52
CA ILE A 74 0.33 -14.02 -0.67
C ILE A 74 0.03 -15.35 0.03
N GLY A 75 -1.14 -15.47 0.67
CA GLY A 75 -1.56 -16.69 1.37
C GLY A 75 -1.74 -17.90 0.45
N ALA A 76 -2.10 -17.66 -0.82
CA ALA A 76 -2.22 -18.70 -1.85
C ALA A 76 -0.86 -19.13 -2.46
N GLY A 77 0.27 -18.63 -1.93
CA GLY A 77 1.60 -19.02 -2.37
C GLY A 77 2.18 -18.15 -3.49
N ASN A 78 1.52 -17.05 -3.89
CA ASN A 78 2.08 -16.06 -4.81
C ASN A 78 2.98 -15.06 -4.07
N VAL A 79 3.85 -15.58 -3.22
CA VAL A 79 4.85 -14.79 -2.49
C VAL A 79 5.88 -14.22 -3.48
N PRO A 80 6.29 -12.94 -3.34
CA PRO A 80 7.43 -12.42 -4.08
C PRO A 80 8.69 -13.24 -3.79
N GLU A 81 9.53 -13.44 -4.80
CA GLU A 81 10.86 -14.02 -4.58
C GLU A 81 11.66 -13.13 -3.63
N ALA A 82 12.43 -13.76 -2.74
CA ALA A 82 13.42 -13.04 -1.96
C ALA A 82 14.49 -12.52 -2.94
N GLY A 83 14.62 -11.20 -3.01
CA GLY A 83 15.64 -10.53 -3.83
C GLY A 83 17.04 -10.65 -3.25
#